data_AF-A0A953WIY7-F1
#
_entry.id   AF-A0A953WIY7-F1
#
_cell.length_a   1.000
_cell.length_b   1.000
_cell.length_c   1.000
_cell.angle_alpha   90.00
_cell.angle_beta   90.00
_cell.angle_gamma   90.00
#
_symmetry.space_group_name_H-M   'P 1'
#
loop_
_entity.id
_entity.type
_entity.pdbx_description
1 polymer ?
#
loop_
_entity_poly.entity_id
_entity_poly.type
_entity_poly.pdbx_seq_one_letter_code
_entity_poly.pdbx_strand_id
1 'polypeptide(L)'
;MSRLQEDGPQAHDAQSVRGMIEDVYQRAYGAAIREHYPDICFRADADGRVVAAAGIRRASDGPLFLESYLDAPIEDVIQGCTDEAVTRAEIVEIGNLVSNQTGQCRSFFSLLCMELHDLGYRYAVATATRPLRRIFQFAGFESRFLAIADPARLPDFGAGWGTYYATDPHVVFGSVTDFRNSLESRNLKRIA
;
A
#
# COMPACT_ATOMS: atom_id res chain seq x y z
N MET A 1 13.86 3.30 14.91
CA MET A 1 12.87 2.22 15.03
C MET A 1 11.60 2.67 14.35
N SER A 2 11.01 1.81 13.52
CA SER A 2 9.76 2.08 12.80
C SER A 2 8.63 2.40 13.79
N ARG A 3 7.89 3.49 13.55
CA ARG A 3 6.74 3.87 14.38
C ARG A 3 5.52 2.98 14.09
N LEU A 4 5.55 2.23 12.99
CA LEU A 4 4.53 1.28 12.54
C LEU A 4 4.86 -0.18 12.89
N GLN A 5 5.91 -0.39 13.70
CA GLN A 5 6.25 -1.67 14.33
C GLN A 5 6.27 -1.60 15.86
N GLU A 6 5.79 -0.51 16.49
CA GLU A 6 5.99 -0.31 17.94
C GLU A 6 5.30 -1.39 18.80
N ASP A 7 6.16 -2.11 19.54
CA ASP A 7 5.88 -3.08 20.58
C ASP A 7 5.07 -2.47 21.74
N GLY A 8 3.75 -2.70 21.73
CA GLY A 8 2.98 -2.79 22.97
C GLY A 8 3.23 -4.13 23.68
N PRO A 9 2.88 -4.29 24.97
CA PRO A 9 3.24 -5.46 25.80
C PRO A 9 2.63 -6.82 25.38
N GLN A 10 2.05 -6.90 24.19
CA GLN A 10 1.78 -8.11 23.44
C GLN A 10 2.38 -7.92 22.05
N ALA A 11 3.58 -8.46 21.81
CA ALA A 11 4.13 -8.55 20.46
C ALA A 11 3.11 -9.31 19.60
N HIS A 12 2.45 -8.63 18.67
CA HIS A 12 1.67 -9.31 17.66
C HIS A 12 2.64 -10.06 16.78
N ASP A 13 2.57 -11.38 16.78
CA ASP A 13 3.26 -12.18 15.78
C ASP A 13 2.78 -11.74 14.39
N ALA A 14 3.70 -11.60 13.43
CA ALA A 14 3.41 -11.26 12.05
C ALA A 14 2.33 -12.19 11.47
N GLN A 15 2.26 -13.43 11.96
CA GLN A 15 1.23 -14.40 11.60
C GLN A 15 -0.19 -13.95 11.99
N SER A 16 -0.38 -13.32 13.16
CA SER A 16 -1.68 -12.82 13.60
C SER A 16 -2.17 -11.68 12.70
N VAL A 17 -1.27 -10.79 12.29
CA VAL A 17 -1.59 -9.69 11.38
C VAL A 17 -1.94 -10.21 9.98
N ARG A 18 -1.22 -11.24 9.49
CA ARG A 18 -1.56 -11.94 8.23
C ARG A 18 -2.96 -12.55 8.31
N GLY A 19 -3.27 -13.25 9.39
CA GLY A 19 -4.60 -13.82 9.61
C GLY A 19 -5.70 -12.77 9.55
N MET A 20 -5.50 -11.60 10.17
CA MET A 20 -6.45 -10.48 10.07
C MET A 20 -6.64 -9.99 8.63
N ILE A 21 -5.56 -9.86 7.85
CA ILE A 21 -5.60 -9.44 6.45
C ILE A 21 -6.41 -10.46 5.63
N GLU A 22 -6.09 -11.74 5.75
CA GLU A 22 -6.78 -12.84 5.06
C GLU A 22 -8.28 -12.82 5.37
N ASP A 23 -8.62 -12.71 6.65
CA ASP A 23 -9.98 -12.61 7.15
C ASP A 23 -10.77 -11.45 6.54
N VAL A 24 -10.15 -10.27 6.44
CA VAL A 24 -10.78 -9.09 5.84
C VAL A 24 -11.02 -9.29 4.35
N TYR A 25 -10.03 -9.81 3.62
CA TYR A 25 -10.17 -10.07 2.18
C TYR A 25 -11.17 -11.19 1.88
N GLN A 26 -11.20 -12.23 2.70
CA GLN A 26 -12.18 -13.31 2.61
C GLN A 26 -13.59 -12.78 2.87
N ARG A 27 -13.80 -11.95 3.89
CA ARG A 27 -15.12 -11.36 4.17
C ARG A 27 -15.57 -10.34 3.12
N ALA A 28 -14.65 -9.52 2.62
CA ALA A 28 -14.97 -8.44 1.69
C ALA A 28 -15.17 -8.94 0.24
N TYR A 29 -14.42 -9.96 -0.16
CA TYR A 29 -14.33 -10.38 -1.56
C TYR A 29 -14.51 -11.88 -1.77
N GLY A 30 -14.56 -12.70 -0.71
CA GLY A 30 -14.44 -14.16 -0.84
C GLY A 30 -13.05 -14.57 -1.34
N ALA A 31 -12.03 -13.73 -1.14
CA ALA A 31 -10.68 -13.94 -1.62
C ALA A 31 -9.87 -14.80 -0.63
N ALA A 32 -9.23 -15.85 -1.16
CA ALA A 32 -8.27 -16.66 -0.44
C ALA A 32 -6.86 -16.24 -0.84
N ILE A 33 -6.24 -15.34 -0.05
CA ILE A 33 -4.87 -14.87 -0.30
C ILE A 33 -3.90 -16.04 -0.13
N ARG A 34 -3.16 -16.38 -1.20
CA ARG A 34 -2.16 -17.46 -1.21
C ARG A 34 -0.72 -16.95 -1.23
N GLU A 35 -0.52 -15.73 -1.73
CA GLU A 35 0.78 -15.08 -1.76
C GLU A 35 0.79 -13.92 -0.78
N HIS A 36 1.69 -13.98 0.19
CA HIS A 36 1.82 -12.98 1.24
C HIS A 36 2.99 -12.05 0.95
N TYR A 37 2.85 -10.80 1.40
CA TYR A 37 3.94 -9.84 1.39
C TYR A 37 5.06 -10.28 2.36
N PRO A 38 6.33 -10.05 1.99
CA PRO A 38 7.47 -10.41 2.83
C PRO A 38 7.44 -9.63 4.16
N ASP A 39 7.10 -8.34 4.09
CA ASP A 39 7.03 -7.45 5.25
C ASP A 39 5.60 -6.99 5.51
N ILE A 40 5.32 -6.63 6.75
CA ILE A 40 4.02 -6.11 7.20
C ILE A 40 4.26 -4.91 8.10
N CYS A 41 3.51 -3.84 7.84
CA CYS A 41 3.37 -2.70 8.73
C CYS A 41 1.98 -2.72 9.34
N PHE A 42 1.84 -2.34 10.61
CA PHE A 42 0.54 -2.28 11.26
C PHE A 42 0.45 -1.13 12.24
N ARG A 43 -0.76 -0.88 12.71
CA ARG A 43 -1.01 0.03 13.83
C ARG A 43 -1.91 -0.67 14.83
N ALA A 44 -1.53 -0.60 16.10
CA ALA A 44 -2.35 -1.02 17.22
C ALA A 44 -3.03 0.17 17.90
N ASP A 45 -4.15 -0.07 18.56
CA ASP A 45 -4.77 0.89 19.50
C ASP A 45 -4.12 0.81 20.91
N ALA A 46 -4.65 1.60 21.85
CA ALA A 46 -4.13 1.65 23.22
C ALA A 46 -4.27 0.33 24.00
N ASP A 47 -5.23 -0.52 23.60
CA ASP A 47 -5.41 -1.86 24.18
C ASP A 47 -4.52 -2.90 23.48
N GLY A 48 -3.68 -2.45 22.55
CA GLY A 48 -2.80 -3.29 21.76
C GLY A 48 -3.55 -4.08 20.70
N ARG A 49 -4.73 -3.69 20.21
CA ARG A 49 -5.40 -4.41 19.11
C ARG A 49 -5.01 -3.84 17.77
N VAL A 50 -4.72 -4.70 16.80
CA VAL A 50 -4.41 -4.25 15.42
C VAL A 50 -5.66 -3.62 14.80
N VAL A 51 -5.55 -2.35 14.44
CA VAL A 51 -6.64 -1.55 13.85
C VAL A 51 -6.46 -1.26 12.37
N ALA A 52 -5.22 -1.36 11.87
CA ALA A 52 -4.88 -1.23 10.47
C ALA A 52 -3.58 -1.99 10.16
N ALA A 53 -3.47 -2.51 8.94
CA ALA A 53 -2.28 -3.21 8.48
C ALA A 53 -2.10 -3.07 6.97
N ALA A 54 -0.87 -3.20 6.49
CA ALA A 54 -0.52 -3.29 5.07
C ALA A 54 0.66 -4.24 4.87
N GLY A 55 0.64 -4.94 3.74
CA GLY A 55 1.78 -5.69 3.24
C GLY A 55 2.73 -4.77 2.47
N ILE A 56 4.02 -5.02 2.62
CA ILE A 56 5.11 -4.26 2.00
C ILE A 56 6.04 -5.19 1.22
N ARG A 57 6.37 -4.81 -0.01
CA ARG A 57 7.34 -5.50 -0.86
C ARG A 57 8.25 -4.46 -1.51
N ARG A 58 9.56 -4.61 -1.32
CA ARG A 58 10.56 -3.69 -1.88
C ARG A 58 10.89 -4.11 -3.30
N ALA A 59 10.94 -3.17 -4.24
CA ALA A 59 11.36 -3.49 -5.60
C ALA A 59 12.86 -3.86 -5.67
N SER A 60 13.66 -3.47 -4.68
CA SER A 60 15.06 -3.90 -4.53
C SER A 60 15.24 -5.40 -4.35
N ASP A 61 14.24 -6.07 -3.77
CA ASP A 61 14.38 -7.47 -3.32
C ASP A 61 13.94 -8.46 -4.41
N GLY A 62 13.33 -7.96 -5.49
CA GLY A 62 12.84 -8.78 -6.59
C GLY A 62 11.65 -8.13 -7.32
N PRO A 63 10.98 -8.90 -8.21
CA PRO A 63 9.80 -8.43 -8.91
C PRO A 63 8.65 -8.14 -7.95
N LEU A 64 7.87 -7.12 -8.29
CA LEU A 64 6.67 -6.73 -7.56
C LEU A 64 5.46 -7.56 -8.02
N PHE A 65 4.43 -7.69 -7.18
CA PHE A 65 3.23 -8.45 -7.60
C PHE A 65 2.52 -7.71 -8.74
N LEU A 66 2.41 -6.38 -8.64
CA LEU A 66 1.75 -5.55 -9.64
C LEU A 66 2.45 -5.51 -11.00
N GLU A 67 3.72 -5.93 -11.09
CA GLU A 67 4.42 -6.05 -12.37
C GLU A 67 3.78 -7.10 -13.27
N SER A 68 3.00 -8.04 -12.70
CA SER A 68 2.16 -8.95 -13.48
C SER A 68 1.16 -8.21 -14.39
N TYR A 69 0.76 -6.99 -14.02
CA TYR A 69 -0.18 -6.16 -14.78
C TYR A 69 0.50 -5.17 -15.73
N LEU A 70 1.83 -5.14 -15.78
CA LEU A 70 2.61 -4.18 -16.56
C LEU A 70 3.43 -4.88 -17.64
N ASP A 71 3.69 -4.16 -18.73
CA ASP A 71 4.49 -4.68 -19.85
C ASP A 71 5.99 -4.42 -19.69
N ALA A 72 6.37 -3.66 -18.66
CA ALA A 72 7.74 -3.30 -18.33
C ALA A 72 7.94 -3.25 -16.80
N PRO A 73 9.19 -3.35 -16.30
CA PRO A 73 9.52 -3.15 -14.89
C PRO A 73 8.99 -1.82 -14.35
N ILE A 74 8.63 -1.80 -13.07
CA ILE A 74 7.94 -0.65 -12.47
C ILE A 74 8.76 0.65 -12.56
N GLU A 75 10.08 0.58 -12.43
CA GLU A 75 11.00 1.70 -12.49
C GLU A 75 11.00 2.36 -13.87
N ASP A 76 10.95 1.57 -14.94
CA ASP A 76 10.89 2.07 -16.32
C ASP A 76 9.55 2.75 -16.58
N VAL A 77 8.46 2.16 -16.09
CA VAL A 77 7.12 2.73 -16.20
C VAL A 77 7.01 4.06 -15.45
N ILE A 78 7.54 4.14 -14.23
CA ILE A 78 7.54 5.39 -13.44
C ILE A 78 8.43 6.43 -14.11
N GLN A 79 9.65 6.07 -14.54
CA GLN A 79 10.57 6.98 -15.22
C GLN A 79 9.92 7.58 -16.48
N GLY A 80 9.19 6.78 -17.27
CA GLY A 80 8.43 7.29 -18.42
C GLY A 80 7.27 8.23 -18.06
N CYS A 81 6.81 8.23 -16.80
CA CYS A 81 5.76 9.13 -16.31
C CYS A 81 6.29 10.39 -15.60
N THR A 82 7.54 10.38 -15.14
CA THR A 82 8.15 11.49 -14.37
C THR A 82 9.26 12.20 -15.13
N ASP A 83 9.82 11.59 -16.18
CA ASP A 83 11.05 12.03 -16.85
C ASP A 83 12.26 12.16 -15.90
N GLU A 84 12.20 11.53 -14.73
CA GLU A 84 13.27 11.49 -13.73
C GLU A 84 13.88 10.09 -13.68
N ALA A 85 15.18 10.01 -13.44
CA ALA A 85 15.81 8.71 -13.19
C ALA A 85 15.23 8.09 -11.91
N VAL A 86 14.73 6.86 -12.03
CA VAL A 86 14.16 6.10 -10.91
C VAL A 86 14.85 4.76 -10.80
N THR A 87 15.26 4.41 -9.60
CA THR A 87 15.86 3.12 -9.28
C THR A 87 14.89 2.26 -8.48
N ARG A 88 15.02 0.93 -8.60
CA ARG A 88 14.21 -0.02 -7.81
C ARG A 88 14.34 0.17 -6.30
N ALA A 89 15.48 0.66 -5.81
CA ALA A 89 15.70 0.93 -4.38
C ALA A 89 14.79 2.05 -3.84
N GLU A 90 14.29 2.92 -4.72
CA GLU A 90 13.43 4.05 -4.35
C GLU A 90 11.94 3.70 -4.38
N ILE A 91 11.58 2.45 -4.75
CA ILE A 91 10.21 2.01 -5.00
C ILE A 91 9.79 0.93 -4.01
N VAL A 92 8.59 1.10 -3.45
CA VAL A 92 7.96 0.13 -2.56
C VAL A 92 6.51 -0.13 -2.96
N GLU A 93 6.14 -1.41 -3.01
CA GLU A 93 4.77 -1.84 -3.19
C GLU A 93 4.04 -1.91 -1.85
N ILE A 94 2.87 -1.27 -1.81
CA ILE A 94 1.91 -1.35 -0.72
C ILE A 94 0.72 -2.17 -1.23
N GLY A 95 0.46 -3.28 -0.57
CA GLY A 95 -0.72 -4.10 -0.84
C GLY A 95 -1.41 -4.56 0.43
N ASN A 96 -2.48 -5.33 0.27
CA ASN A 96 -3.22 -5.91 1.39
C ASN A 96 -3.58 -4.89 2.50
N LEU A 97 -3.85 -3.64 2.10
CA LEU A 97 -4.16 -2.56 3.02
C LEU A 97 -5.56 -2.76 3.60
N VAL A 98 -5.61 -2.99 4.92
CA VAL A 98 -6.83 -3.25 5.68
C VAL A 98 -6.93 -2.33 6.88
N SER A 99 -8.16 -2.05 7.32
CA SER A 99 -8.41 -1.35 8.57
C SER A 99 -9.82 -1.64 9.07
N ASN A 100 -10.06 -1.45 10.36
CA ASN A 100 -11.39 -1.63 10.95
C ASN A 100 -12.36 -0.50 10.58
N GLN A 101 -11.86 0.67 10.18
CA GLN A 101 -12.67 1.84 9.85
C GLN A 101 -11.99 2.72 8.79
N THR A 102 -12.76 3.35 7.90
CA THR A 102 -12.23 4.21 6.81
C THR A 102 -11.32 5.34 7.30
N GLY A 103 -11.67 6.00 8.40
CA GLY A 103 -10.84 7.05 8.99
C GLY A 103 -9.48 6.54 9.47
N GLN A 104 -9.44 5.29 9.93
CA GLN A 104 -8.23 4.61 10.35
C GLN A 104 -7.36 4.19 9.16
N CYS A 105 -7.96 3.76 8.05
CA CYS A 105 -7.23 3.49 6.80
C CYS A 105 -6.46 4.73 6.33
N ARG A 106 -7.15 5.89 6.27
CA ARG A 106 -6.55 7.16 5.84
C ARG A 106 -5.36 7.54 6.72
N SER A 107 -5.56 7.58 8.04
CA SER A 107 -4.49 8.00 8.96
C SER A 107 -3.33 7.03 8.96
N PHE A 108 -3.60 5.72 8.83
CA PHE A 108 -2.57 4.70 8.74
C PHE A 108 -1.77 4.84 7.45
N PHE A 109 -2.44 5.00 6.31
CA PHE A 109 -1.78 5.24 5.03
C PHE A 109 -0.89 6.49 5.08
N SER A 110 -1.35 7.58 5.68
CA SER A 110 -0.53 8.79 5.85
C SER A 110 0.73 8.54 6.68
N LEU A 111 0.62 7.82 7.81
CA LEU A 111 1.76 7.42 8.64
C LEU A 111 2.72 6.51 7.86
N LEU A 112 2.18 5.57 7.09
CA LEU A 112 2.95 4.63 6.28
C LEU A 112 3.77 5.35 5.21
N CYS A 113 3.18 6.25 4.44
CA CYS A 113 3.93 7.03 3.44
C CYS A 113 5.04 7.87 4.09
N MET A 114 4.76 8.46 5.26
CA MET A 114 5.79 9.19 6.01
C MET A 114 6.94 8.25 6.39
N GLU A 115 6.65 7.11 7.00
CA GLU A 115 7.69 6.16 7.39
C GLU A 115 8.51 5.66 6.19
N LEU A 116 7.86 5.32 5.09
CA LEU A 116 8.55 4.89 3.87
C LEU A 116 9.48 5.97 3.33
N HIS A 117 9.07 7.24 3.38
CA HIS A 117 9.96 8.35 3.05
C HIS A 117 11.18 8.42 3.98
N ASP A 118 10.99 8.25 5.29
CA ASP A 118 12.10 8.29 6.26
C ASP A 118 13.06 7.11 6.09
N LEU A 119 12.59 6.01 5.48
CA LEU A 119 13.40 4.87 5.06
C LEU A 119 14.11 5.07 3.71
N GLY A 120 13.92 6.22 3.04
CA GLY A 120 14.59 6.58 1.80
C GLY A 120 13.83 6.21 0.52
N TYR A 121 12.60 5.69 0.62
CA TYR A 121 11.77 5.47 -0.56
C TYR A 121 11.23 6.80 -1.10
N ARG A 122 11.13 6.91 -2.43
CA ARG A 122 10.55 8.07 -3.10
C ARG A 122 9.16 7.78 -3.67
N TYR A 123 8.91 6.55 -4.10
CA TYR A 123 7.64 6.16 -4.72
C TYR A 123 6.98 4.99 -4.00
N ALA A 124 5.69 5.15 -3.72
CA ALA A 124 4.82 4.06 -3.32
C ALA A 124 3.95 3.65 -4.51
N VAL A 125 3.86 2.34 -4.75
CA VAL A 125 3.04 1.74 -5.81
C VAL A 125 2.01 0.79 -5.21
N ALA A 126 0.83 0.71 -5.79
CA ALA A 126 -0.24 -0.14 -5.27
C ALA A 126 -1.20 -0.59 -6.37
N THR A 127 -1.78 -1.77 -6.19
CA THR A 127 -3.02 -2.15 -6.90
C THR A 127 -4.20 -1.68 -6.05
N ALA A 128 -4.76 -0.53 -6.40
CA ALA A 128 -5.75 0.15 -5.59
C ALA A 128 -7.15 0.01 -6.17
N THR A 129 -8.08 -0.52 -5.38
CA THR A 129 -9.52 -0.57 -5.69
C THR A 129 -10.11 0.84 -5.78
N ARG A 130 -11.26 1.00 -6.45
CA ARG A 130 -11.92 2.31 -6.56
C ARG A 130 -12.19 3.00 -5.21
N PRO A 131 -12.67 2.30 -4.14
CA PRO A 131 -12.77 2.90 -2.81
C PRO A 131 -11.42 3.36 -2.24
N LEU A 132 -10.36 2.57 -2.42
CA LEU A 132 -9.05 2.90 -1.90
C LEU A 132 -8.43 4.12 -2.59
N ARG A 133 -8.59 4.23 -3.91
CA ARG A 133 -8.16 5.44 -4.66
C ARG A 133 -8.81 6.72 -4.13
N ARG A 134 -10.08 6.66 -3.68
CA ARG A 134 -10.73 7.81 -3.02
C ARG A 134 -10.08 8.14 -1.69
N ILE A 135 -9.68 7.14 -0.90
CA ILE A 135 -8.98 7.35 0.37
C ILE A 135 -7.65 8.08 0.13
N PHE A 136 -6.89 7.69 -0.89
CA PHE A 136 -5.65 8.37 -1.29
C PHE A 136 -5.91 9.84 -1.64
N GLN A 137 -6.91 10.10 -2.49
CA GLN A 137 -7.31 11.47 -2.85
C GLN A 137 -7.71 12.30 -1.62
N PHE A 138 -8.48 11.74 -0.68
CA PHE A 138 -8.85 12.43 0.56
C PHE A 138 -7.69 12.61 1.54
N ALA A 139 -6.70 11.72 1.52
CA ALA A 139 -5.44 11.93 2.22
C ALA A 139 -4.63 13.08 1.60
N GLY A 140 -4.91 13.43 0.35
CA GLY A 140 -4.11 14.35 -0.46
C GLY A 140 -2.85 13.71 -1.01
N PHE A 141 -2.86 12.38 -1.18
CA PHE A 141 -1.84 11.63 -1.88
C PHE A 141 -2.19 11.61 -3.36
N GLU A 142 -1.37 12.28 -4.17
CA GLU A 142 -1.58 12.39 -5.62
C GLU A 142 -1.08 11.12 -6.32
N SER A 143 -1.92 10.09 -6.31
CA SER A 143 -1.65 8.87 -7.07
C SER A 143 -1.96 9.06 -8.55
N ARG A 144 -1.03 8.65 -9.42
CA ARG A 144 -1.19 8.61 -10.87
C ARG A 144 -1.50 7.18 -11.34
N PHE A 145 -2.35 7.07 -12.35
CA PHE A 145 -2.73 5.79 -12.97
C PHE A 145 -1.61 5.26 -13.86
N LEU A 146 -1.34 3.95 -13.80
CA LEU A 146 -0.42 3.25 -14.68
C LEU A 146 -1.14 2.23 -15.59
N ALA A 147 -1.96 1.37 -15.00
CA ALA A 147 -2.66 0.31 -15.72
C ALA A 147 -3.93 -0.14 -15.00
N ILE A 148 -4.84 -0.78 -15.74
CA ILE A 148 -5.91 -1.57 -15.14
C ILE A 148 -5.29 -2.88 -14.62
N ALA A 149 -5.65 -3.30 -13.41
CA ALA A 149 -5.22 -4.60 -12.90
C ALA A 149 -6.12 -5.69 -13.50
N ASP A 150 -5.81 -6.08 -14.74
CA ASP A 150 -6.53 -7.11 -15.48
C ASP A 150 -6.21 -8.50 -14.92
N PRO A 151 -7.19 -9.22 -14.33
CA PRO A 151 -6.96 -10.55 -13.79
C PRO A 151 -6.49 -11.55 -14.86
N ALA A 152 -6.76 -11.33 -16.15
CA ALA A 152 -6.31 -12.21 -17.22
C ALA A 152 -4.79 -12.26 -17.37
N ARG A 153 -4.06 -11.33 -16.76
CA ARG A 153 -2.60 -11.33 -16.70
C ARG A 153 -2.02 -12.20 -15.59
N LEU A 154 -2.86 -12.68 -14.67
CA LEU A 154 -2.43 -13.59 -13.60
C LEU A 154 -2.47 -15.05 -14.05
N PRO A 155 -1.58 -15.92 -13.51
CA PRO A 155 -1.57 -17.34 -13.85
C PRO A 155 -2.89 -18.09 -13.58
N ASP A 156 -3.64 -17.66 -12.56
CA ASP A 156 -4.93 -18.25 -12.16
C ASP A 156 -6.14 -17.45 -12.64
N PHE A 157 -5.94 -16.47 -13.53
CA PHE A 157 -6.97 -15.56 -13.99
C PHE A 157 -7.69 -14.82 -12.86
N GLY A 158 -7.01 -14.60 -11.73
CA GLY A 158 -7.55 -13.92 -10.55
C GLY A 158 -8.51 -14.77 -9.70
N ALA A 159 -8.62 -16.09 -9.95
CA ALA A 159 -9.55 -16.97 -9.24
C ALA A 159 -9.39 -16.93 -7.71
N GLY A 160 -8.15 -16.79 -7.20
CA GLY A 160 -7.89 -16.67 -5.76
C GLY A 160 -8.44 -15.39 -5.11
N TRP A 161 -8.80 -14.38 -5.90
CA TRP A 161 -9.20 -13.06 -5.41
C TRP A 161 -10.73 -12.85 -5.33
N GLY A 162 -11.54 -13.87 -5.63
CA GLY A 162 -13.00 -13.78 -5.54
C GLY A 162 -13.57 -12.60 -6.33
N THR A 163 -14.34 -11.73 -5.67
CA THR A 163 -14.95 -10.54 -6.30
C THR A 163 -14.06 -9.30 -6.26
N TYR A 164 -12.78 -9.40 -5.89
CA TYR A 164 -11.87 -8.25 -5.79
C TYR A 164 -11.78 -7.45 -7.10
N TYR A 165 -11.65 -8.12 -8.25
CA TYR A 165 -11.54 -7.44 -9.55
C TYR A 165 -12.82 -6.72 -9.99
N ALA A 166 -13.97 -7.07 -9.43
CA ALA A 166 -15.21 -6.31 -9.65
C ALA A 166 -15.17 -4.91 -9.00
N THR A 167 -14.15 -4.63 -8.17
CA THR A 167 -13.95 -3.31 -7.54
C THR A 167 -13.18 -2.31 -8.39
N ASP A 168 -12.95 -2.65 -9.67
CA ASP A 168 -12.21 -1.82 -10.62
C ASP A 168 -10.79 -1.47 -10.10
N PRO A 169 -9.94 -2.46 -9.77
CA PRO A 169 -8.60 -2.18 -9.26
C PRO A 169 -7.67 -1.64 -10.36
N HIS A 170 -6.91 -0.59 -10.03
CA HIS A 170 -5.92 0.00 -10.91
C HIS A 170 -4.54 -0.06 -10.26
N VAL A 171 -3.52 -0.29 -11.08
CA VAL A 171 -2.12 -0.05 -10.72
C VAL A 171 -1.90 1.46 -10.71
N VAL A 172 -1.44 1.97 -9.57
CA VAL A 172 -1.16 3.38 -9.36
C VAL A 172 0.20 3.56 -8.70
N PHE A 173 0.81 4.72 -8.89
CA PHE A 173 2.00 5.16 -8.16
C PHE A 173 1.83 6.57 -7.62
N GLY A 174 2.58 6.92 -6.58
CA GLY A 174 2.66 8.31 -6.10
C GLY A 174 3.94 8.57 -5.34
N SER A 175 4.36 9.83 -5.33
CA SER A 175 5.56 10.30 -4.64
C SER A 175 5.29 10.44 -3.14
N VAL A 176 5.97 9.63 -2.32
CA VAL A 176 5.90 9.76 -0.86
C VAL A 176 6.64 11.00 -0.36
N THR A 177 7.65 11.47 -1.12
CA THR A 177 8.36 12.73 -0.88
C THR A 177 7.44 13.93 -1.05
N ASP A 178 6.74 14.04 -2.18
CA ASP A 178 5.81 15.15 -2.42
C ASP A 178 4.66 15.13 -1.43
N PHE A 179 4.19 13.92 -1.11
CA PHE A 179 3.15 13.75 -0.11
C PHE A 179 3.58 14.29 1.26
N ARG A 180 4.77 13.93 1.74
CA ARG A 180 5.33 14.47 3.00
C ARG A 180 5.44 15.99 2.97
N ASN A 181 6.02 16.56 1.91
CA ASN A 181 6.15 18.02 1.75
C ASN A 181 4.78 18.72 1.81
N SER A 182 3.76 18.09 1.21
CA SER A 182 2.40 18.61 1.21
C SER A 182 1.73 18.57 2.60
N LEU A 183 2.07 17.59 3.45
CA LEU A 183 1.56 17.48 4.82
C LEU A 183 2.20 18.53 5.73
N GLU A 184 3.51 18.72 5.63
CA GLU A 184 4.23 19.75 6.37
C GLU A 184 3.68 21.15 6.05
N SER A 185 3.52 21.45 4.76
CA SER A 185 2.94 22.71 4.28
C SER A 185 1.53 22.97 4.82
N ARG A 186 0.70 21.93 4.96
CA ARG A 186 -0.67 22.03 5.53
C ARG A 186 -0.66 22.25 7.04
N ASN A 187 0.26 21.62 7.76
CA ASN A 187 0.40 21.79 9.21
C ASN A 187 0.86 23.21 9.55
N LEU A 188 1.83 23.77 8.81
CA LEU A 188 2.28 25.16 8.95
C LEU A 188 1.13 26.16 8.77
N LYS A 189 0.28 25.96 7.75
CA LYS A 189 -0.90 26.81 7.49
C LYS A 189 -2.02 26.70 8.52
N ARG A 190 -2.01 25.68 9.38
CA ARG A 190 -3.05 25.46 10.41
C ARG A 190 -2.66 26.05 11.76
N ILE A 191 -1.38 26.35 11.96
CA ILE A 191 -0.82 26.93 13.19
C ILE A 191 -0.64 28.45 13.06
N ALA A 192 -0.49 28.95 11.82
CA ALA A 192 -0.54 30.38 11.48
C ALA A 192 -1.97 30.89 11.41
#